data_AF-A0A953YGT3-F1
#
_entry.id   AF-A0A953YGT3-F1
#
_cell.length_a   1.000
_cell.length_b   1.000
_cell.length_c   1.000
_cell.angle_alpha   90.00
_cell.angle_beta   90.00
_cell.angle_gamma   90.00
#
_symmetry.space_group_name_H-M   'P 1'
#
loop_
_entity.id
_entity.type
_entity.pdbx_description
1 polymer ?
#
loop_
_entity_poly.entity_id
_entity_poly.type
_entity_poly.pdbx_seq_one_letter_code
_entity_poly.pdbx_strand_id
1 'polypeptide(L)'
;LLKGSARLQADGTWKYYAEAKKNLEDAPGKGVEVIEPDPAILAKSDEFVKGDMKVIAEQFRTAYGVANTDAKIAKLAELTEKWKTLTDGIEDDPAALFAVYWNEVFSKLDPETYGMK
;
A
#
# COMPACT_ATOMS: atom_id res chain seq x y z
N LEU A 1 2.11 -6.08 23.85
CA LEU A 1 3.05 -5.86 22.72
C LEU A 1 2.32 -5.66 21.39
N LEU A 2 1.54 -6.64 20.91
CA LEU A 2 0.88 -6.57 19.59
C LEU A 2 0.00 -5.33 19.35
N LYS A 3 -0.77 -4.87 20.35
CA LYS A 3 -1.59 -3.65 20.23
C LYS A 3 -0.73 -2.39 20.08
N GLY A 4 0.42 -2.36 20.75
CA GLY A 4 1.42 -1.30 20.58
C GLY A 4 2.05 -1.34 19.20
N SER A 5 2.39 -2.53 18.68
CA SER A 5 2.88 -2.72 17.31
C SER A 5 1.87 -2.25 16.27
N ALA A 6 0.59 -2.57 16.44
CA ALA A 6 -0.48 -2.08 15.56
C ALA A 6 -0.54 -0.55 15.53
N ARG A 7 -0.44 0.09 16.71
CA ARG A 7 -0.44 1.55 16.81
C ARG A 7 0.79 2.18 16.15
N LEU A 8 1.98 1.63 16.39
CA LEU A 8 3.22 2.13 15.77
C LEU A 8 3.17 2.04 14.24
N GLN A 9 2.65 0.95 13.69
CA GLN A 9 2.53 0.80 12.24
C GLN A 9 1.50 1.75 11.64
N ALA A 10 0.35 1.94 12.31
CA ALA A 10 -0.66 2.91 11.87
C ALA A 10 -0.11 4.34 11.90
N ASP A 11 0.56 4.73 12.99
CA ASP A 11 1.16 6.05 13.12
C ASP A 11 2.27 6.29 12.10
N GLY A 12 3.11 5.29 11.82
CA GLY A 12 4.14 5.38 10.79
C GLY A 12 3.56 5.57 9.40
N THR A 13 2.53 4.78 9.05
CA THR A 13 1.86 4.87 7.75
C THR A 13 1.18 6.23 7.57
N TRP A 14 0.41 6.66 8.58
CA TRP A 14 -0.28 7.95 8.56
C TRP A 14 0.71 9.12 8.46
N LYS A 15 1.81 9.11 9.22
CA LYS A 15 2.84 10.16 9.13
C LYS A 15 3.45 10.25 7.74
N TYR A 16 3.79 9.11 7.12
CA TYR A 16 4.32 9.08 5.76
C TYR A 16 3.35 9.73 4.75
N TYR A 17 2.05 9.42 4.86
CA TYR A 17 1.02 10.03 4.04
C TYR A 17 0.85 11.54 4.31
N ALA A 18 0.76 11.94 5.58
CA ALA A 18 0.60 13.33 5.98
C ALA A 18 1.80 14.20 5.55
N GLU A 19 3.01 13.67 5.64
CA GLU A 19 4.22 14.33 5.14
C GLU A 19 4.21 14.46 3.62
N ALA A 20 3.76 13.44 2.88
CA ALA A 20 3.62 13.52 1.43
C ALA A 20 2.62 14.60 1.01
N LYS A 21 1.45 14.67 1.67
CA LYS A 21 0.43 15.71 1.44
C LYS A 21 0.99 17.11 1.70
N LYS A 22 1.65 17.29 2.85
CA LYS A 22 2.32 18.56 3.18
C LYS A 22 3.41 18.93 2.16
N ASN A 23 4.21 17.97 1.71
CA ASN A 23 5.26 18.23 0.74
C ASN A 23 4.70 18.68 -0.62
N LEU A 24 3.56 18.12 -1.05
CA LEU A 24 2.85 18.56 -2.26
C LEU A 24 2.30 19.97 -2.09
N GLU A 25 1.73 20.30 -0.94
CA GLU A 25 1.23 21.65 -0.61
C GLU A 25 2.36 22.70 -0.55
N ASP A 26 3.51 22.35 0.03
CA ASP A 26 4.66 23.24 0.21
C ASP A 26 5.52 23.40 -1.06
N ALA A 27 5.40 22.48 -2.03
CA ALA A 27 6.25 22.42 -3.23
C ALA A 27 6.28 23.71 -4.06
N PRO A 28 5.14 24.37 -4.38
CA PRO A 28 5.13 25.61 -5.16
C PRO A 28 5.90 26.75 -4.48
N GLY A 29 5.83 26.85 -3.14
CA GLY A 29 6.58 27.84 -2.36
C GLY A 29 8.11 27.65 -2.41
N LYS A 30 8.56 26.48 -2.87
CA LYS A 30 9.97 26.12 -3.06
C LYS A 30 10.39 26.13 -4.53
N GLY A 31 9.55 26.67 -5.43
CA GLY A 31 9.83 26.72 -6.85
C GLY A 31 9.65 25.39 -7.58
N VAL A 32 8.96 24.42 -6.98
CA VAL A 32 8.59 23.15 -7.62
C VAL A 32 7.16 23.27 -8.15
N GLU A 33 7.00 23.16 -9.47
CA GLU A 33 5.68 23.13 -10.10
C GLU A 33 5.03 21.76 -9.89
N VAL A 34 3.76 21.76 -9.46
CA VAL A 34 2.92 20.56 -9.35
C VAL A 34 1.93 20.57 -10.51
N ILE A 35 2.06 19.59 -11.41
CA ILE A 35 1.27 19.48 -12.62
C ILE A 35 0.34 18.28 -12.51
N GLU A 36 -0.96 18.50 -12.64
CA GLU A 36 -1.92 17.42 -12.79
C GLU A 36 -1.75 16.74 -14.16
N PRO A 37 -1.61 15.40 -14.20
CA PRO A 37 -1.37 14.71 -15.45
C PRO A 37 -2.58 14.79 -16.38
N ASP A 38 -2.31 14.97 -17.68
CA ASP A 38 -3.36 14.95 -18.70
C ASP A 38 -4.09 13.59 -18.70
N PRO A 39 -5.43 13.56 -18.90
CA PRO A 39 -6.20 12.31 -18.94
C PRO A 39 -5.66 11.26 -19.92
N ALA A 40 -5.07 11.68 -21.06
CA ALA A 40 -4.47 10.76 -22.02
C ALA A 40 -3.15 10.15 -21.51
N ILE A 41 -2.40 10.87 -20.66
CA ILE A 41 -1.21 10.32 -19.99
C ILE A 41 -1.64 9.29 -18.95
N LEU A 42 -2.66 9.59 -18.16
CA LEU A 42 -3.25 8.64 -17.19
C LEU A 42 -3.70 7.36 -17.88
N ALA A 43 -4.46 7.48 -18.98
CA ALA A 43 -4.92 6.31 -19.75
C ALA A 43 -3.76 5.45 -20.28
N LYS A 44 -2.70 6.07 -20.82
CA LYS A 44 -1.51 5.35 -21.28
C LYS A 44 -0.76 4.67 -20.13
N SER A 45 -0.69 5.31 -18.96
CA SER A 45 -0.11 4.71 -17.76
C SER A 45 -0.89 3.47 -17.33
N ASP A 46 -2.22 3.54 -17.33
CA ASP A 46 -3.09 2.40 -16.99
C ASP A 46 -2.94 1.24 -17.98
N GLU A 47 -2.85 1.54 -19.29
CA GLU A 47 -2.59 0.55 -20.33
C GLU A 47 -1.21 -0.11 -20.15
N PHE A 48 -0.19 0.69 -19.87
CA PHE A 48 1.16 0.19 -19.60
C PHE A 48 1.17 -0.76 -18.41
N VAL A 49 0.61 -0.36 -17.26
CA VAL A 49 0.55 -1.19 -16.07
C VAL A 49 -0.17 -2.52 -16.35
N LYS A 50 -1.31 -2.50 -17.06
CA LYS A 50 -2.04 -3.72 -17.43
C LYS A 50 -1.22 -4.66 -18.32
N GLY A 51 -0.46 -4.10 -19.26
CA GLY A 51 0.43 -4.87 -20.14
C GLY A 51 1.62 -5.48 -19.40
N ASP A 52 2.26 -4.67 -18.55
CA ASP A 52 3.51 -5.02 -17.87
C ASP A 52 3.32 -6.14 -16.83
N MET A 53 2.10 -6.32 -16.29
CA MET A 53 1.80 -7.43 -15.39
C MET A 53 2.19 -8.81 -15.96
N LYS A 54 2.08 -9.01 -17.28
CA LYS A 54 2.51 -10.26 -17.94
C LYS A 54 4.03 -10.41 -17.96
N VAL A 55 4.73 -9.30 -18.17
CA VAL A 55 6.20 -9.25 -18.17
C VAL A 55 6.73 -9.52 -16.76
N ILE A 56 6.13 -8.89 -15.75
CA ILE A 56 6.43 -9.12 -14.33
C ILE A 56 6.21 -10.60 -14.00
N ALA A 57 5.06 -11.18 -14.36
CA ALA A 57 4.78 -12.59 -14.10
C ALA A 57 5.86 -13.52 -14.70
N GLU A 58 6.27 -13.23 -15.94
CA GLU A 58 7.30 -13.99 -16.63
C GLU A 58 8.68 -13.85 -15.97
N GLN A 59 9.09 -12.63 -15.63
CA GLN A 59 10.36 -12.35 -14.96
C GLN A 59 10.44 -13.05 -13.60
N PHE A 60 9.37 -13.00 -12.80
CA PHE A 60 9.32 -13.67 -11.51
C PHE A 60 9.39 -15.19 -11.62
N ARG A 61 8.74 -15.76 -12.64
CA ARG A 61 8.81 -17.20 -12.92
C ARG A 61 10.19 -17.64 -13.39
N THR A 62 10.80 -16.89 -14.31
CA THR A 62 11.99 -17.34 -15.05
C THR A 62 13.30 -16.87 -14.45
N ALA A 63 13.41 -15.59 -14.09
CA ALA A 63 14.64 -15.00 -13.57
C ALA A 63 14.78 -15.20 -12.06
N TYR A 64 13.67 -15.14 -11.31
CA TYR A 64 13.68 -15.25 -9.84
C TYR A 64 13.23 -16.61 -9.32
N GLY A 65 12.79 -17.52 -10.20
CA GLY A 65 12.39 -18.88 -9.82
C GLY A 65 11.18 -18.93 -8.88
N VAL A 66 10.34 -17.90 -8.88
CA VAL A 66 9.15 -17.84 -8.02
C VAL A 66 8.09 -18.80 -8.55
N ALA A 67 7.71 -19.76 -7.70
CA ALA A 67 6.61 -20.66 -7.97
C ALA A 67 5.25 -19.98 -7.73
N ASN A 68 4.22 -20.42 -8.46
CA ASN A 68 2.84 -19.95 -8.32
C ASN A 68 2.67 -18.44 -8.51
N THR A 69 3.44 -17.83 -9.42
CA THR A 69 3.46 -16.38 -9.66
C THR A 69 2.09 -15.81 -9.96
N ASP A 70 1.32 -16.41 -10.87
CA ASP A 70 -0.02 -15.91 -11.24
C ASP A 70 -0.98 -15.90 -10.05
N ALA A 71 -0.96 -16.96 -9.22
CA ALA A 71 -1.78 -17.04 -8.02
C ALA A 71 -1.38 -15.97 -6.98
N LYS A 72 -0.09 -15.67 -6.85
CA LYS A 72 0.41 -14.60 -5.97
C LYS A 72 0.00 -13.22 -6.48
N ILE A 73 0.08 -12.98 -7.79
CA ILE A 73 -0.38 -11.74 -8.42
C ILE A 73 -1.88 -11.55 -8.17
N ALA A 74 -2.69 -12.57 -8.43
CA ALA A 74 -4.13 -12.52 -8.19
C ALA A 74 -4.44 -12.22 -6.71
N LYS A 75 -3.74 -12.87 -5.78
CA LYS A 75 -3.93 -12.61 -4.35
C LYS A 75 -3.49 -11.21 -3.94
N LEU A 76 -2.40 -10.70 -4.51
CA LEU A 76 -1.94 -9.35 -4.24
C LEU A 76 -2.96 -8.32 -4.72
N ALA A 77 -3.51 -8.48 -5.93
CA ALA A 77 -4.55 -7.60 -6.45
C ALA A 77 -5.81 -7.58 -5.56
N GLU A 78 -6.27 -8.76 -5.12
CA GLU A 78 -7.38 -8.90 -4.16
C GLU A 78 -7.10 -8.17 -2.85
N LEU A 79 -5.90 -8.36 -2.28
CA LEU A 79 -5.51 -7.69 -1.04
C LEU A 79 -5.41 -6.17 -1.22
N THR A 80 -4.82 -5.69 -2.31
CA THR A 80 -4.75 -4.26 -2.62
C THR A 80 -6.14 -3.64 -2.66
N GLU A 81 -7.10 -4.28 -3.33
CA GLU A 81 -8.47 -3.78 -3.41
C GLU A 81 -9.17 -3.77 -2.04
N LYS A 82 -9.00 -4.85 -1.27
CA LYS A 82 -9.52 -4.92 0.09
C LYS A 82 -9.00 -3.76 0.94
N TRP A 83 -7.68 -3.52 0.92
CA TRP A 83 -7.07 -2.49 1.75
C TRP A 83 -7.47 -1.08 1.31
N LYS A 84 -7.58 -0.80 0.01
CA LYS A 84 -8.16 0.45 -0.49
C LYS A 84 -9.53 0.72 0.11
N THR A 85 -10.42 -0.27 0.04
CA THR A 85 -11.78 -0.17 0.60
C THR A 85 -11.78 0.06 2.11
N LEU A 86 -10.90 -0.61 2.86
CA LEU A 86 -10.82 -0.47 4.30
C LEU A 86 -10.29 0.89 4.76
N THR A 87 -9.49 1.55 3.93
CA THR A 87 -8.84 2.82 4.27
C THR A 87 -9.50 4.04 3.63
N ASP A 88 -10.52 3.84 2.80
CA ASP A 88 -11.26 4.91 2.14
C ASP A 88 -11.93 5.83 3.16
N GLY A 89 -11.64 7.13 3.09
CA GLY A 89 -12.20 8.17 3.95
C GLY A 89 -11.60 8.25 5.35
N ILE A 90 -10.55 7.48 5.67
CA ILE A 90 -9.85 7.53 6.97
C ILE A 90 -8.39 7.98 6.84
N GLU A 91 -8.00 8.56 5.71
CA GLU A 91 -6.61 8.89 5.38
C GLU A 91 -5.99 9.87 6.37
N ASP A 92 -6.80 10.78 6.91
CA ASP A 92 -6.40 11.76 7.91
C ASP A 92 -6.73 11.33 9.36
N ASP A 93 -7.16 10.08 9.60
CA ASP A 93 -7.51 9.54 10.92
C ASP A 93 -6.58 8.38 11.34
N PRO A 94 -5.48 8.66 12.07
CA PRO A 94 -4.56 7.63 12.54
C PRO A 94 -5.18 6.68 13.57
N ALA A 95 -6.25 7.08 14.27
CA ALA A 95 -6.94 6.22 15.23
C ALA A 95 -7.83 5.20 14.50
N ALA A 96 -8.53 5.62 13.44
CA ALA A 96 -9.26 4.72 12.55
C ALA A 96 -8.32 3.74 11.84
N LEU A 97 -7.17 4.22 11.31
CA LEU A 97 -6.18 3.33 10.68
C LEU A 97 -5.64 2.28 11.67
N PHE A 98 -5.40 2.70 12.93
CA PHE A 98 -5.06 1.77 14.00
C PHE A 98 -6.14 0.69 14.21
N ALA A 99 -7.42 1.08 14.24
CA ALA A 99 -8.51 0.14 14.41
C ALA A 99 -8.57 -0.89 13.27
N VAL A 100 -8.36 -0.45 12.02
CA VAL A 100 -8.27 -1.34 10.85
C VAL A 100 -7.10 -2.33 11.03
N TYR A 101 -5.90 -1.85 11.35
CA TYR A 101 -4.72 -2.73 11.52
C TYR A 101 -4.92 -3.74 12.65
N TRP A 102 -5.52 -3.30 13.77
CA TRP A 102 -5.86 -4.19 14.86
C TRP A 102 -6.84 -5.28 14.42
N ASN A 103 -7.96 -4.89 13.82
CA ASN A 103 -9.03 -5.82 13.43
C ASN A 103 -8.59 -6.78 12.32
N GLU A 104 -7.80 -6.30 11.35
CA GLU A 104 -7.47 -7.09 10.17
C GLU A 104 -6.22 -7.94 10.31
N VAL A 105 -5.27 -7.54 11.15
CA VAL A 105 -3.95 -8.18 11.24
C VAL A 105 -3.63 -8.57 12.67
N PHE A 106 -3.44 -7.60 13.57
CA PHE A 106 -2.76 -7.85 14.84
C PHE A 106 -3.59 -8.62 15.86
N SER A 107 -4.92 -8.47 15.85
CA SER A 107 -5.82 -9.23 16.74
C SER A 107 -5.90 -10.72 16.38
N LYS A 108 -5.48 -11.10 15.17
CA LYS A 108 -5.49 -12.49 14.68
C LYS A 108 -4.19 -13.23 14.97
N LEU A 109 -3.20 -12.55 15.54
CA LEU A 109 -1.92 -13.14 15.90
C LEU A 109 -2.00 -13.73 17.31
N ASP A 110 -1.49 -14.95 17.45
CA ASP A 110 -1.31 -15.58 18.75
C ASP A 110 0.00 -15.06 19.38
N PRO A 111 -0.05 -14.34 20.51
CA PRO A 111 1.13 -13.78 21.14
C PRO A 111 2.10 -14.83 21.69
N GLU A 112 1.67 -16.09 21.91
CA GLU A 112 2.54 -17.15 22.42
C GLU A 112 3.42 -17.75 21.32
N THR A 113 2.95 -17.72 20.08
CA THR A 113 3.64 -18.33 18.93
C THR A 113 4.23 -17.30 17.98
N TYR A 114 3.67 -16.09 17.91
CA TYR A 114 4.11 -15.05 17.00
C TYR A 114 5.46 -14.44 17.44
N GLY A 115 6.46 -14.50 16.56
CA GLY A 115 7.79 -13.95 16.79
C GLY A 115 8.72 -14.85 17.62
N MET A 116 8.25 -16.04 18.01
CA MET A 116 9.09 -17.05 18.65
C MET A 116 9.81 -17.88 17.58
N LYS A 117 11.07 -17.54 17.35
CA LYS A 117 12.09 -18.42 16.73
C LYS A 117 13.42 -18.21 17.43
#